data_AF-A0A2P5LTS0-F1
#
_entry.id   AF-A0A2P5LTS0-F1
#
_cell.length_a   1.000
_cell.length_b   1.000
_cell.length_c   1.000
_cell.angle_alpha   90.00
_cell.angle_beta   90.00
_cell.angle_gamma   90.00
#
_symmetry.space_group_name_H-M   'P 1'
#
loop_
_entity.id
_entity.type
_entity.pdbx_description
1 polymer ?
#
loop_
_entity_poly.entity_id
_entity_poly.type
_entity_poly.pdbx_seq_one_letter_code
_entity_poly.pdbx_strand_id
1 'polypeptide(L)'
;MTSLMLLAVCPAGGPALPALPWGDARAIVAGDLAGVVFAKPKAGLFGLGRDHLAKGLLDHQRGLEAVQNGRALVPAVFGAEFRGEAEVSAFLAANRARLHALIERYGLLREFRVTIRCAPNAQERLLAQFTPEGDGAALPSGHAARRLRLRLRAMLEPVARETLEMPTDGPDMLINIVVLIGAEAEAMLDATLATIDALAPDLLQIRCAGPLPACSFASVSSDPVSAARIETARIELGLPAPAPGESLAAGEIRRAFVAQSREAHPDAGGSPARFAALRESFALLRSIVEQDGATPDNPARPNDAPPPLLRVVRADQQPSP
;
A
#
# COMPACT_ATOMS: atom_id res chain seq x y z
N MET A 1 21.50 2.67 19.66
CA MET A 1 20.03 2.84 19.60
C MET A 1 19.44 1.64 18.89
N THR A 2 18.32 1.10 19.37
CA THR A 2 17.67 -0.07 18.77
C THR A 2 16.72 0.42 17.67
N SER A 3 16.99 0.07 16.41
CA SER A 3 16.05 0.33 15.31
C SER A 3 14.72 -0.39 15.57
N LEU A 4 13.64 0.27 15.20
CA LEU A 4 12.28 -0.23 15.28
C LEU A 4 11.75 -0.44 13.87
N MET A 5 10.82 -1.38 13.74
CA MET A 5 10.05 -1.57 12.53
C MET A 5 8.59 -1.33 12.83
N LEU A 6 7.92 -0.62 11.94
CA LEU A 6 6.50 -0.34 12.01
C LEU A 6 5.72 -1.51 11.40
N LEU A 7 4.77 -2.03 12.15
CA LEU A 7 3.83 -3.06 11.71
C LEU A 7 2.56 -2.43 11.16
N ALA A 8 2.00 -1.45 11.87
CA ALA A 8 0.75 -0.78 11.51
C ALA A 8 0.62 0.57 12.22
N VAL A 9 -0.30 1.40 11.72
CA VAL A 9 -0.78 2.60 12.40
C VAL A 9 -2.26 2.44 12.72
N CYS A 10 -2.66 2.78 13.94
CA CYS A 10 -4.06 2.71 14.38
C CYS A 10 -4.39 3.91 15.31
N PRO A 11 -5.68 4.11 15.65
CA PRO A 11 -6.03 5.03 16.73
C PRO A 11 -5.37 4.63 18.06
N ALA A 12 -5.04 5.62 18.88
CA ALA A 12 -4.54 5.40 20.24
C ALA A 12 -5.65 4.84 21.15
N GLY A 13 -5.25 4.15 22.23
CA GLY A 13 -6.19 3.64 23.25
C GLY A 13 -6.83 2.28 22.96
N GLY A 14 -6.21 1.45 22.11
CA GLY A 14 -6.68 0.09 21.85
C GLY A 14 -6.30 -0.93 22.95
N PRO A 15 -6.92 -2.14 22.95
CA PRO A 15 -6.55 -3.22 23.87
C PRO A 15 -5.07 -3.63 23.75
N ALA A 16 -4.59 -4.43 24.70
CA ALA A 16 -3.23 -4.95 24.70
C ALA A 16 -2.85 -5.55 23.34
N LEU A 17 -1.62 -5.30 22.92
CA LEU A 17 -1.09 -5.87 21.69
C LEU A 17 -0.77 -7.35 21.92
N PRO A 18 -1.04 -8.22 20.93
CA PRO A 18 -0.70 -9.62 21.03
C PRO A 18 0.82 -9.79 21.06
N ALA A 19 1.30 -10.84 21.75
CA ALA A 19 2.67 -11.27 21.63
C ALA A 19 2.93 -11.70 20.17
N LEU A 20 4.02 -11.21 19.58
CA LEU A 20 4.36 -11.53 18.19
C LEU A 20 5.54 -12.51 18.12
N PRO A 21 5.70 -13.29 17.03
CA PRO A 21 6.72 -14.32 16.91
C PRO A 21 8.19 -13.83 17.06
N TRP A 22 8.42 -12.56 16.76
CA TRP A 22 9.70 -11.85 16.78
C TRP A 22 9.95 -10.96 18.00
N GLY A 23 9.11 -11.04 19.03
CA GLY A 23 9.27 -10.28 20.27
C GLY A 23 8.06 -9.42 20.61
N ASP A 24 8.22 -8.62 21.67
CA ASP A 24 7.15 -7.82 22.22
C ASP A 24 6.83 -6.64 21.31
N ALA A 25 5.69 -6.73 20.63
CA ALA A 25 5.11 -5.57 19.98
C ALA A 25 4.66 -4.57 21.04
N ARG A 26 4.88 -3.29 20.74
CA ARG A 26 4.44 -2.20 21.60
C ARG A 26 3.91 -1.04 20.77
N ALA A 27 3.06 -0.24 21.39
CA ALA A 27 2.50 0.96 20.79
C ALA A 27 3.36 2.17 21.16
N ILE A 28 3.72 2.98 20.17
CA ILE A 28 4.26 4.32 20.38
C ILE A 28 3.14 5.30 20.05
N VAL A 29 2.74 6.10 21.04
CA VAL A 29 1.60 7.02 20.95
C VAL A 29 2.08 8.43 20.62
N ALA A 30 1.41 9.08 19.67
CA ALA A 30 1.58 10.49 19.35
C ALA A 30 0.20 11.13 19.15
N GLY A 31 -0.30 11.81 20.19
CA GLY A 31 -1.67 12.32 20.21
C GLY A 31 -2.71 11.20 20.22
N ASP A 32 -3.57 11.18 19.21
CA ASP A 32 -4.65 10.19 19.04
C ASP A 32 -4.29 9.02 18.10
N LEU A 33 -3.03 8.94 17.67
CA LEU A 33 -2.51 7.85 16.84
C LEU A 33 -1.49 7.02 17.62
N ALA A 34 -1.42 5.74 17.27
CA ALA A 34 -0.42 4.80 17.76
C ALA A 34 0.24 4.07 16.58
N GLY A 35 1.57 4.02 16.60
CA GLY A 35 2.37 3.15 15.76
C GLY A 35 2.65 1.84 16.49
N VAL A 36 2.21 0.72 15.93
CA VAL A 36 2.55 -0.61 16.45
C VAL A 36 3.91 -0.98 15.91
N VAL A 37 4.88 -1.16 16.80
CA VAL A 37 6.27 -1.41 16.45
C VAL A 37 6.83 -2.60 17.20
N PHE A 38 7.95 -3.10 16.71
CA PHE A 38 8.77 -4.11 17.38
C PHE A 38 10.25 -3.86 17.03
N ALA A 39 11.15 -4.49 17.78
CA ALA A 39 12.58 -4.33 17.57
C ALA A 39 13.03 -4.99 16.26
N LYS A 40 13.83 -4.29 15.46
CA LYS A 40 14.40 -4.86 14.23
C LYS A 40 15.27 -6.08 14.58
N PRO A 41 15.10 -7.23 13.89
CA PRO A 41 15.97 -8.39 14.07
C PRO A 41 17.44 -8.04 13.79
N LYS A 42 18.36 -8.49 14.66
CA LYS A 42 19.81 -8.20 14.53
C LYS A 42 20.42 -8.67 13.22
N ALA A 43 19.89 -9.75 12.64
CA ALA A 43 20.39 -10.33 11.40
C ALA A 43 20.11 -9.46 10.15
N GLY A 44 19.38 -8.34 10.31
CA GLY A 44 18.87 -7.56 9.18
C GLY A 44 17.77 -8.31 8.42
N LEU A 45 17.07 -7.63 7.53
CA LEU A 45 16.10 -8.26 6.62
C LEU A 45 16.73 -8.58 5.26
N PHE A 46 17.63 -7.71 4.80
CA PHE A 46 18.27 -7.79 3.51
C PHE A 46 19.60 -8.55 3.63
N GLY A 47 19.74 -9.65 2.89
CA GLY A 47 20.88 -10.57 2.96
C GLY A 47 20.55 -11.93 3.57
N LEU A 48 19.33 -12.11 4.07
CA LEU A 48 18.82 -13.41 4.49
C LEU A 48 18.41 -14.26 3.28
N GLY A 49 18.61 -15.58 3.36
CA GLY A 49 18.15 -16.51 2.33
C GLY A 49 16.62 -16.44 2.15
N ARG A 50 16.13 -16.88 0.99
CA ARG A 50 14.69 -16.83 0.62
C ARG A 50 13.76 -17.36 1.71
N ASP A 51 14.14 -18.43 2.39
CA ASP A 51 13.32 -19.05 3.45
C ASP A 51 13.11 -18.13 4.65
N HIS A 52 14.12 -17.35 5.02
CA HIS A 52 14.03 -16.41 6.12
C HIS A 52 13.17 -15.19 5.77
N LEU A 53 13.26 -14.72 4.52
CA LEU A 53 12.38 -13.66 4.01
C LEU A 53 10.91 -14.14 3.97
N ALA A 54 10.68 -15.36 3.48
CA ALA A 54 9.35 -15.96 3.47
C ALA A 54 8.78 -16.08 4.90
N LYS A 55 9.60 -16.55 5.85
CA LYS A 55 9.22 -16.59 7.27
C LYS A 55 8.92 -15.19 7.82
N GLY A 56 9.77 -14.20 7.56
CA GLY A 56 9.57 -12.83 8.02
C GLY A 56 8.29 -12.19 7.49
N LEU A 57 7.94 -12.44 6.21
CA LEU A 57 6.68 -11.99 5.63
C LEU A 57 5.47 -12.66 6.28
N LEU A 58 5.53 -13.97 6.52
CA LEU A 58 4.48 -14.70 7.23
C LEU A 58 4.30 -14.18 8.66
N ASP A 59 5.39 -13.91 9.36
CA ASP A 59 5.35 -13.38 10.72
C ASP A 59 4.80 -11.93 10.76
N HIS A 60 5.14 -11.09 9.77
CA HIS A 60 4.55 -9.77 9.59
C HIS A 60 3.03 -9.84 9.34
N GLN A 61 2.61 -10.74 8.45
CA GLN A 61 1.19 -10.97 8.16
C GLN A 61 0.42 -11.43 9.41
N ARG A 62 0.96 -12.39 10.16
CA ARG A 62 0.36 -12.83 11.43
C ARG A 62 0.27 -11.71 12.45
N GLY A 63 1.29 -10.84 12.51
CA GLY A 63 1.25 -9.67 13.37
C GLY A 63 0.14 -8.71 12.99
N LEU A 64 -0.02 -8.45 11.69
CA LEU A 64 -1.11 -7.62 11.16
C LEU A 64 -2.50 -8.19 11.50
N GLU A 65 -2.71 -9.49 11.25
CA GLU A 65 -3.94 -10.20 11.60
C GLU A 65 -4.25 -10.08 13.11
N ALA A 66 -3.24 -10.27 13.95
CA ALA A 66 -3.39 -10.22 15.40
C ALA A 66 -3.72 -8.81 15.91
N VAL A 67 -3.21 -7.76 15.26
CA VAL A 67 -3.54 -6.35 15.58
C VAL A 67 -4.92 -5.95 15.06
N GLN A 68 -5.34 -6.49 13.90
CA GLN A 68 -6.60 -6.13 13.25
C GLN A 68 -7.84 -6.56 14.03
N ASN A 69 -7.75 -7.50 14.96
CA ASN A 69 -8.87 -8.10 15.71
C ASN A 69 -9.95 -7.09 16.17
N GLY A 70 -10.91 -6.78 15.29
CA GLY A 70 -11.97 -5.77 15.46
C GLY A 70 -11.54 -4.29 15.43
N ARG A 71 -10.29 -3.96 15.09
CA ARG A 71 -9.75 -2.59 15.17
C ARG A 71 -9.49 -1.98 13.81
N ALA A 72 -9.66 -0.66 13.75
CA ALA A 72 -9.25 0.12 12.59
C ALA A 72 -7.71 0.21 12.54
N LEU A 73 -7.09 -0.25 11.46
CA LEU A 73 -5.65 -0.09 11.25
C LEU A 73 -5.28 0.11 9.79
N VAL A 74 -4.17 0.80 9.58
CA VAL A 74 -3.52 0.89 8.27
C VAL A 74 -2.22 0.10 8.35
N PRO A 75 -2.04 -0.95 7.53
CA PRO A 75 -0.86 -1.80 7.60
C PRO A 75 0.38 -1.01 7.14
N ALA A 76 1.55 -1.34 7.68
CA ALA A 76 2.81 -0.85 7.16
C ALA A 76 3.42 -1.87 6.18
N VAL A 77 4.18 -1.37 5.20
CA VAL A 77 4.97 -2.24 4.32
C VAL A 77 6.00 -3.01 5.14
N PHE A 78 6.25 -4.25 4.75
CA PHE A 78 7.33 -5.03 5.35
C PHE A 78 8.67 -4.29 5.15
N GLY A 79 9.40 -4.06 6.25
CA GLY A 79 10.66 -3.31 6.21
C GLY A 79 10.57 -1.83 6.55
N ALA A 80 9.39 -1.29 6.91
CA ALA A 80 9.25 0.11 7.32
C ALA A 80 10.02 0.39 8.63
N GLU A 81 11.27 0.84 8.50
CA GLU A 81 12.22 1.02 9.60
C GLU A 81 12.28 2.45 10.13
N PHE A 82 12.53 2.56 11.42
CA PHE A 82 12.77 3.79 12.18
C PHE A 82 13.97 3.58 13.11
N ARG A 83 14.72 4.65 13.39
CA ARG A 83 15.92 4.66 14.24
C ARG A 83 15.60 4.54 15.73
N GLY A 84 14.35 4.77 16.11
CA GLY A 84 13.88 4.69 17.49
C GLY A 84 12.52 5.33 17.69
N GLU A 85 12.09 5.41 18.95
CA GLU A 85 10.72 5.82 19.29
C GLU A 85 10.42 7.27 18.92
N ALA A 86 11.37 8.18 19.14
CA ALA A 86 11.20 9.60 18.83
C ALA A 86 10.91 9.83 17.34
N GLU A 87 11.52 9.05 16.44
CA GLU A 87 11.28 9.15 15.00
C GLU A 87 9.90 8.62 14.62
N VAL A 88 9.44 7.54 15.26
CA VAL A 88 8.06 7.03 15.08
C VAL A 88 7.05 8.07 15.55
N SER A 89 7.22 8.65 16.74
CA SER A 89 6.32 9.70 17.24
C SER A 89 6.30 10.92 16.33
N ALA A 90 7.46 11.37 15.86
CA ALA A 90 7.56 12.49 14.91
C ALA A 90 6.87 12.18 13.57
N PHE A 91 7.03 10.96 13.05
CA PHE A 91 6.35 10.50 11.84
C PHE A 91 4.83 10.51 12.01
N LEU A 92 4.31 9.97 13.12
CA LEU A 92 2.87 9.94 13.41
C LEU A 92 2.30 11.35 13.52
N ALA A 93 2.98 12.25 14.26
CA ALA A 93 2.55 13.62 14.44
C ALA A 93 2.53 14.40 13.12
N ALA A 94 3.63 14.36 12.35
CA ALA A 94 3.77 15.09 11.10
C ALA A 94 2.80 14.61 10.00
N ASN A 95 2.31 13.38 10.09
CA ASN A 95 1.40 12.79 9.12
C ASN A 95 -0.02 12.57 9.66
N ARG A 96 -0.36 13.17 10.81
CA ARG A 96 -1.60 12.88 11.56
C ARG A 96 -2.86 12.95 10.69
N ALA A 97 -3.07 14.06 9.98
CA ALA A 97 -4.27 14.24 9.15
C ALA A 97 -4.38 13.20 8.02
N ARG A 98 -3.25 12.88 7.37
CA ARG A 98 -3.20 11.88 6.28
C ARG A 98 -3.41 10.47 6.80
N LEU A 99 -2.84 10.13 7.95
CA LEU A 99 -3.01 8.83 8.60
C LEU A 99 -4.46 8.63 9.06
N HIS A 100 -5.10 9.66 9.62
CA HIS A 100 -6.54 9.61 9.94
C HIS A 100 -7.40 9.35 8.72
N ALA A 101 -7.17 10.07 7.62
CA ALA A 101 -7.91 9.84 6.38
C ALA A 101 -7.74 8.40 5.84
N LEU A 102 -6.55 7.80 6.00
CA LEU A 102 -6.33 6.40 5.63
C LEU A 102 -7.05 5.44 6.58
N ILE A 103 -7.02 5.67 7.90
CA ILE A 103 -7.71 4.85 8.89
C ILE A 103 -9.22 4.91 8.68
N GLU A 104 -9.79 6.09 8.43
CA GLU A 104 -11.21 6.26 8.16
C GLU A 104 -11.63 5.53 6.87
N ARG A 105 -10.81 5.64 5.82
CA ARG A 105 -11.12 5.04 4.52
C ARG A 105 -10.94 3.53 4.49
N TYR A 106 -9.89 3.01 5.12
CA TYR A 106 -9.42 1.63 4.95
C TYR A 106 -9.36 0.82 6.24
N GLY A 107 -9.39 1.48 7.41
CA GLY A 107 -8.97 0.88 8.67
C GLY A 107 -9.79 -0.34 9.09
N LEU A 108 -11.09 -0.30 8.84
CA LEU A 108 -12.02 -1.40 9.17
C LEU A 108 -12.28 -2.35 8.00
N LEU A 109 -11.73 -2.06 6.82
CA LEU A 109 -11.92 -2.89 5.65
C LEU A 109 -10.99 -4.11 5.71
N ARG A 110 -11.46 -5.19 5.08
CA ARG A 110 -10.82 -6.49 5.05
C ARG A 110 -10.52 -6.88 3.63
N GLU A 111 -9.30 -7.30 3.42
CA GLU A 111 -8.77 -7.75 2.16
C GLU A 111 -8.90 -9.27 2.05
N PHE A 112 -9.39 -9.73 0.91
CA PHE A 112 -9.40 -11.13 0.53
C PHE A 112 -8.76 -11.28 -0.85
N ARG A 113 -7.87 -12.26 -0.98
CA ARG A 113 -7.32 -12.67 -2.27
C ARG A 113 -8.13 -13.84 -2.80
N VAL A 114 -8.76 -13.64 -3.95
CA VAL A 114 -9.55 -14.66 -4.65
C VAL A 114 -8.78 -15.09 -5.89
N THR A 115 -8.48 -16.40 -5.97
CA THR A 115 -7.94 -17.02 -7.17
C THR A 115 -8.90 -18.09 -7.68
N ILE A 116 -9.21 -18.06 -8.97
CA ILE A 116 -10.03 -19.07 -9.64
C ILE A 116 -9.22 -19.63 -10.79
N ARG A 117 -8.94 -20.93 -10.71
CA ARG A 117 -8.32 -21.71 -11.79
C ARG A 117 -9.36 -22.60 -12.44
N CYS A 118 -9.18 -22.91 -13.72
CA CYS A 118 -9.93 -23.94 -14.41
C CYS A 118 -9.07 -25.18 -14.66
N ALA A 119 -9.69 -26.35 -14.68
CA ALA A 119 -9.02 -27.57 -15.11
C ALA A 119 -8.48 -27.42 -16.56
N PRO A 120 -7.40 -28.13 -16.93
CA PRO A 120 -6.86 -28.11 -18.28
C PRO A 120 -7.95 -28.42 -19.31
N ASN A 121 -8.03 -27.63 -20.39
CA ASN A 121 -9.02 -27.76 -21.46
C ASN A 121 -10.50 -27.60 -21.04
N ALA A 122 -10.79 -27.18 -19.80
CA ALA A 122 -12.16 -26.99 -19.34
C ALA A 122 -12.79 -25.68 -19.83
N GLN A 123 -12.00 -24.74 -20.37
CA GLN A 123 -12.47 -23.40 -20.73
C GLN A 123 -13.59 -23.39 -21.76
N GLU A 124 -13.50 -24.23 -22.79
CA GLU A 124 -14.53 -24.33 -23.83
C GLU A 124 -15.82 -24.95 -23.28
N ARG A 125 -15.69 -25.98 -22.44
CA ARG A 125 -16.81 -26.63 -21.75
C ARG A 125 -17.51 -25.67 -20.79
N LEU A 126 -16.73 -24.92 -20.02
CA LEU A 126 -17.22 -23.87 -19.14
C LEU A 126 -17.96 -22.81 -19.95
N LEU A 127 -17.35 -22.27 -21.01
CA LEU A 127 -18.00 -21.25 -21.83
C LEU A 127 -19.34 -21.74 -22.38
N ALA A 128 -19.40 -22.97 -22.89
CA ALA A 128 -20.64 -23.55 -23.40
C ALA A 128 -21.75 -23.62 -22.34
N GLN A 129 -21.41 -23.84 -21.06
CA GLN A 129 -22.35 -23.79 -19.93
C GLN A 129 -22.78 -22.35 -19.57
N PHE A 130 -21.96 -21.34 -19.91
CA PHE A 130 -22.21 -19.94 -19.57
C PHE A 130 -22.81 -19.10 -20.69
N THR A 131 -22.72 -19.50 -21.94
CA THR A 131 -23.37 -18.78 -23.04
C THR A 131 -24.82 -19.24 -23.18
N PRO A 132 -25.81 -18.33 -23.07
CA PRO A 132 -27.18 -18.70 -23.40
C PRO A 132 -27.26 -19.20 -24.84
N GLU A 133 -28.06 -20.22 -25.07
CA GLU A 133 -28.31 -20.84 -26.38
C GLU A 133 -28.73 -19.74 -27.38
N GLY A 134 -27.83 -19.33 -28.27
CA GLY A 134 -28.10 -18.26 -29.24
C GLY A 134 -26.89 -17.67 -29.95
N ASP A 135 -25.71 -17.67 -29.32
CA ASP A 135 -24.46 -17.10 -29.88
C ASP A 135 -23.55 -18.18 -30.51
N GLY A 136 -24.13 -19.09 -31.31
CA GLY A 136 -23.53 -20.35 -31.79
C GLY A 136 -22.31 -20.25 -32.74
N ALA A 137 -21.61 -19.12 -32.80
CA ALA A 137 -20.34 -19.02 -33.50
C ALA A 137 -19.22 -19.54 -32.60
N ALA A 138 -18.46 -20.53 -33.07
CA ALA A 138 -17.24 -20.99 -32.41
C ALA A 138 -16.27 -19.82 -32.25
N LEU A 139 -16.15 -19.30 -31.03
CA LEU A 139 -15.20 -18.25 -30.70
C LEU A 139 -13.79 -18.86 -30.62
N PRO A 140 -12.74 -18.15 -31.05
CA PRO A 140 -11.37 -18.57 -30.78
C PRO A 140 -11.16 -18.73 -29.26
N SER A 141 -10.39 -19.73 -28.83
CA SER A 141 -10.19 -20.11 -27.42
C SER A 141 -9.81 -18.94 -26.49
N GLY A 142 -9.02 -17.97 -26.98
CA GLY A 142 -8.67 -16.76 -26.22
C GLY A 142 -9.88 -15.86 -25.86
N HIS A 143 -10.92 -15.85 -26.69
CA HIS A 143 -12.15 -15.11 -26.41
C HIS A 143 -13.02 -15.81 -25.35
N ALA A 144 -12.98 -17.15 -25.30
CA ALA A 144 -13.70 -17.95 -24.32
C ALA A 144 -13.23 -17.65 -22.89
N ALA A 145 -11.91 -17.78 -22.65
CA ALA A 145 -11.30 -17.48 -21.35
C ALA A 145 -11.56 -16.03 -20.92
N ARG A 146 -11.46 -15.08 -21.85
CA ARG A 146 -11.76 -13.66 -21.58
C ARG A 146 -13.21 -13.43 -21.18
N ARG A 147 -14.19 -14.01 -21.90
CA ARG A 147 -15.63 -13.87 -21.56
C ARG A 147 -15.93 -14.47 -20.19
N LEU A 148 -15.38 -15.65 -19.91
CA LEU A 148 -15.54 -16.29 -18.61
C LEU A 148 -14.95 -15.45 -17.48
N ARG A 149 -13.72 -14.92 -17.65
CA ARG A 149 -13.09 -13.99 -16.71
C ARG A 149 -13.97 -12.76 -16.45
N LEU A 150 -14.48 -12.12 -17.50
CA LEU A 150 -15.35 -10.94 -17.36
C LEU A 150 -16.62 -11.26 -16.57
N ARG A 151 -17.24 -12.43 -16.82
CA ARG A 151 -18.42 -12.86 -16.09
C ARG A 151 -18.13 -13.13 -14.62
N LEU A 152 -17.08 -13.90 -14.31
CA LEU A 152 -16.67 -14.20 -12.93
C LEU A 152 -16.35 -12.91 -12.17
N ARG A 153 -15.67 -11.95 -12.82
CA ARG A 153 -15.41 -10.63 -12.25
C ARG A 153 -16.70 -9.88 -11.95
N ALA A 154 -17.64 -9.85 -12.89
CA ALA A 154 -18.93 -9.18 -12.71
C ALA A 154 -19.77 -9.78 -11.57
N MET A 155 -19.53 -11.04 -11.19
CA MET A 155 -20.16 -11.65 -10.01
C MET A 155 -19.52 -11.18 -8.69
N LEU A 156 -18.21 -10.92 -8.67
CA LEU A 156 -17.47 -10.50 -7.47
C LEU A 156 -17.57 -8.98 -7.22
N GLU A 157 -17.73 -8.19 -8.27
CA GLU A 157 -17.75 -6.72 -8.21
C GLU A 157 -18.83 -6.13 -7.28
N PRO A 158 -20.08 -6.62 -7.24
CA PRO A 158 -21.11 -6.10 -6.33
C PRO A 158 -20.82 -6.31 -4.84
N VAL A 159 -19.96 -7.29 -4.51
CA VAL A 159 -19.57 -7.59 -3.13
C VAL A 159 -18.43 -6.69 -2.67
N ALA A 160 -17.59 -6.25 -3.60
CA ALA A 160 -16.37 -5.52 -3.33
C ALA A 160 -16.62 -4.01 -3.24
N ARG A 161 -16.00 -3.36 -2.24
CA ARG A 161 -15.88 -1.90 -2.21
C ARG A 161 -14.82 -1.40 -3.18
N GLU A 162 -13.72 -2.15 -3.30
CA GLU A 162 -12.63 -1.89 -4.24
C GLU A 162 -12.03 -3.24 -4.69
N THR A 163 -11.56 -3.33 -5.93
CA THR A 163 -10.91 -4.54 -6.47
C THR A 163 -9.57 -4.19 -7.11
N LEU A 164 -8.56 -5.03 -6.92
CA LEU A 164 -7.29 -4.97 -7.65
C LEU A 164 -7.10 -6.26 -8.45
N GLU A 165 -6.82 -6.13 -9.74
CA GLU A 165 -6.41 -7.27 -10.55
C GLU A 165 -4.91 -7.52 -10.38
N MET A 166 -4.56 -8.76 -10.09
CA MET A 166 -3.18 -9.21 -9.96
C MET A 166 -2.78 -10.00 -11.22
N PRO A 167 -1.48 -10.06 -11.57
CA PRO A 167 -1.01 -10.88 -12.68
C PRO A 167 -1.44 -12.35 -12.52
N THR A 168 -1.95 -12.95 -13.59
CA THR A 168 -2.33 -14.37 -13.63
C THR A 168 -1.11 -15.22 -13.96
N ASP A 169 -0.92 -16.32 -13.25
CA ASP A 169 0.20 -17.25 -13.44
C ASP A 169 -0.20 -18.41 -14.36
N GLY A 170 -0.34 -18.10 -15.66
CA GLY A 170 -0.69 -19.07 -16.70
C GLY A 170 -2.11 -18.97 -17.25
N PRO A 171 -2.41 -19.72 -18.34
CA PRO A 171 -3.70 -19.66 -19.03
C PRO A 171 -4.84 -20.33 -18.26
N ASP A 172 -4.55 -21.19 -17.30
CA ASP A 172 -5.52 -21.88 -16.43
C ASP A 172 -6.06 -20.98 -15.31
N MET A 173 -5.34 -19.90 -14.96
CA MET A 173 -5.78 -18.95 -13.94
C MET A 173 -6.69 -17.89 -14.54
N LEU A 174 -7.99 -18.05 -14.33
CA LEU A 174 -9.03 -17.15 -14.84
C LEU A 174 -9.12 -15.85 -14.05
N ILE A 175 -8.98 -15.94 -12.73
CA ILE A 175 -9.10 -14.82 -11.79
C ILE A 175 -7.92 -14.90 -10.81
N ASN A 176 -7.24 -13.76 -10.62
CA ASN A 176 -6.35 -13.49 -9.49
C ASN A 176 -6.63 -12.05 -9.09
N ILE A 177 -7.56 -11.87 -8.16
CA ILE A 177 -7.98 -10.54 -7.73
C ILE A 177 -7.85 -10.42 -6.22
N VAL A 178 -7.66 -9.20 -5.78
CA VAL A 178 -7.80 -8.82 -4.40
C VAL A 178 -9.09 -8.02 -4.27
N VAL A 179 -9.99 -8.44 -3.38
CA VAL A 179 -11.23 -7.74 -3.07
C VAL A 179 -11.12 -7.10 -1.70
N LEU A 180 -11.60 -5.87 -1.58
CA LEU A 180 -11.66 -5.14 -0.32
C LEU A 180 -13.12 -4.97 0.07
N ILE A 181 -13.48 -5.47 1.25
CA ILE A 181 -14.87 -5.48 1.74
C ILE A 181 -14.97 -4.99 3.18
N GLY A 182 -16.18 -4.60 3.60
CA GLY A 182 -16.51 -4.45 5.02
C GLY A 182 -16.75 -5.82 5.67
N ALA A 183 -16.66 -5.88 6.99
CA ALA A 183 -16.88 -7.13 7.75
C ALA A 183 -18.30 -7.70 7.53
N GLU A 184 -19.28 -6.83 7.33
CA GLU A 184 -20.68 -7.17 7.05
C GLU A 184 -20.89 -7.87 5.70
N ALA A 185 -19.96 -7.72 4.75
CA ALA A 185 -20.06 -8.29 3.41
C ALA A 185 -19.36 -9.65 3.28
N GLU A 186 -18.73 -10.17 4.34
CA GLU A 186 -18.01 -11.47 4.29
C GLU A 186 -18.93 -12.63 3.92
N ALA A 187 -20.10 -12.73 4.56
CA ALA A 187 -21.08 -13.77 4.23
C ALA A 187 -21.57 -13.68 2.77
N MET A 188 -21.64 -12.47 2.22
CA MET A 188 -22.01 -12.25 0.83
C MET A 188 -20.89 -12.66 -0.13
N LEU A 189 -19.62 -12.43 0.22
CA LEU A 189 -18.47 -12.95 -0.51
C LEU A 189 -18.50 -14.48 -0.54
N ASP A 190 -18.68 -15.13 0.61
CA ASP A 190 -18.75 -16.60 0.69
C ASP A 190 -19.89 -17.16 -0.15
N ALA A 191 -21.09 -16.57 -0.06
CA ALA A 191 -22.23 -16.97 -0.88
C ALA A 191 -21.98 -16.80 -2.39
N THR A 192 -21.25 -15.74 -2.77
CA THR A 192 -20.89 -15.47 -4.17
C THR A 192 -19.88 -16.49 -4.67
N LEU A 193 -18.86 -16.82 -3.87
CA LEU A 193 -17.87 -17.85 -4.21
C LEU A 193 -18.53 -19.24 -4.31
N ALA A 194 -19.46 -19.58 -3.40
CA ALA A 194 -20.24 -20.81 -3.48
C ALA A 194 -21.12 -20.85 -4.73
N THR A 195 -21.72 -19.72 -5.12
CA THR A 195 -22.48 -19.61 -6.37
C THR A 195 -21.58 -19.85 -7.57
N ILE A 196 -20.36 -19.29 -7.58
CA ILE A 196 -19.39 -19.51 -8.65
C ILE A 196 -18.97 -20.98 -8.73
N ASP A 197 -18.67 -21.60 -7.59
CA ASP A 197 -18.28 -23.01 -7.49
C ASP A 197 -19.37 -23.93 -8.06
N ALA A 198 -20.63 -23.67 -7.68
CA ALA A 198 -21.79 -24.42 -8.14
C ALA A 198 -22.03 -24.35 -9.65
N LEU A 199 -21.44 -23.38 -10.36
CA LEU A 199 -21.54 -23.31 -11.81
C LEU A 199 -20.83 -24.49 -12.48
N ALA A 200 -19.70 -24.95 -11.91
CA ALA A 200 -18.92 -26.05 -12.47
C ALA A 200 -17.94 -26.64 -11.42
N PRO A 201 -18.45 -27.40 -10.44
CA PRO A 201 -17.67 -27.82 -9.26
C PRO A 201 -16.45 -28.69 -9.59
N ASP A 202 -16.52 -29.48 -10.67
CA ASP A 202 -15.41 -30.35 -11.09
C ASP A 202 -14.41 -29.64 -12.01
N LEU A 203 -14.71 -28.41 -12.45
CA LEU A 203 -13.92 -27.69 -13.46
C LEU A 203 -13.26 -26.44 -12.90
N LEU A 204 -13.73 -25.89 -11.78
CA LEU A 204 -13.18 -24.73 -11.13
C LEU A 204 -12.46 -25.12 -9.84
N GLN A 205 -11.33 -24.47 -9.59
CA GLN A 205 -10.64 -24.52 -8.30
C GLN A 205 -10.59 -23.11 -7.75
N ILE A 206 -11.39 -22.87 -6.72
CA ILE A 206 -11.50 -21.57 -6.06
C ILE A 206 -10.68 -21.61 -4.78
N ARG A 207 -9.84 -20.59 -4.59
CA ARG A 207 -9.16 -20.33 -3.32
C ARG A 207 -9.42 -18.89 -2.91
N CYS A 208 -9.86 -18.71 -1.67
CA CYS A 208 -9.99 -17.43 -1.00
C CYS A 208 -9.01 -17.40 0.18
N ALA A 209 -8.18 -16.37 0.28
CA ALA A 209 -7.23 -16.17 1.38
C ALA A 209 -7.50 -14.82 2.05
N GLY A 210 -7.66 -14.82 3.38
CA GLY A 210 -8.04 -13.66 4.18
C GLY A 210 -8.83 -14.09 5.43
N PRO A 211 -9.36 -13.14 6.23
CA PRO A 211 -9.25 -11.69 6.04
C PRO A 211 -7.84 -11.16 6.39
N LEU A 212 -7.38 -10.18 5.63
CA LEU A 212 -6.19 -9.38 5.95
C LEU A 212 -6.57 -7.91 6.11
N PRO A 213 -5.71 -7.06 6.69
CA PRO A 213 -5.84 -5.63 6.51
C PRO A 213 -5.70 -5.24 5.03
N ALA A 214 -6.02 -3.99 4.70
CA ALA A 214 -5.95 -3.44 3.35
C ALA A 214 -4.51 -3.27 2.80
N CYS A 215 -3.67 -4.31 2.90
CA CYS A 215 -2.25 -4.32 2.58
C CYS A 215 -1.98 -3.95 1.12
N SER A 216 -2.80 -4.45 0.19
CA SER A 216 -2.67 -4.20 -1.24
C SER A 216 -3.18 -2.80 -1.64
N PHE A 217 -4.02 -2.17 -0.81
CA PHE A 217 -4.71 -0.91 -1.12
C PHE A 217 -4.14 0.31 -0.40
N ALA A 218 -3.56 0.13 0.77
CA ALA A 218 -3.14 1.24 1.62
C ALA A 218 -2.06 0.82 2.63
N SER A 219 -0.92 0.33 2.17
CA SER A 219 0.22 0.11 3.07
C SER A 219 1.01 1.41 3.28
N VAL A 220 1.34 1.75 4.52
CA VAL A 220 2.19 2.91 4.83
C VAL A 220 3.66 2.52 4.82
N SER A 221 4.50 3.41 4.31
CA SER A 221 5.95 3.32 4.42
C SER A 221 6.51 4.65 4.87
N SER A 222 7.65 4.61 5.54
CA SER A 222 8.52 5.77 5.75
C SER A 222 9.50 5.87 4.59
N ASP A 223 9.55 7.04 3.94
CA ASP A 223 10.68 7.41 3.09
C ASP A 223 11.60 8.33 3.93
N PRO A 224 12.75 7.84 4.42
CA PRO A 224 13.68 8.67 5.16
C PRO A 224 14.28 9.70 4.21
N VAL A 225 13.99 10.98 4.45
CA VAL A 225 14.54 12.08 3.66
C VAL A 225 15.80 12.58 4.33
N SER A 226 16.94 12.44 3.64
CA SER A 226 18.20 13.01 4.11
C SER A 226 18.27 14.50 3.84
N ALA A 227 18.99 15.24 4.70
CA ALA A 227 19.28 16.65 4.47
C ALA A 227 19.96 16.89 3.10
N ALA A 228 20.85 15.98 2.70
CA ALA A 228 21.49 16.03 1.38
C ALA A 228 20.48 15.96 0.23
N ARG A 229 19.46 15.08 0.31
CA ARG A 229 18.41 14.97 -0.72
C ARG A 229 17.55 16.23 -0.80
N ILE A 230 17.27 16.87 0.34
CA ILE A 230 16.57 18.16 0.37
C ILE A 230 17.41 19.24 -0.29
N GLU A 231 18.70 19.31 0.04
CA GLU A 231 19.60 20.29 -0.52
C GLU A 231 19.74 20.12 -2.05
N THR A 232 19.90 18.88 -2.52
CA THR A 232 19.89 18.59 -3.96
C THR A 232 18.59 19.08 -4.62
N ALA A 233 17.44 18.80 -4.01
CA ALA A 233 16.16 19.26 -4.56
C ALA A 233 16.02 20.79 -4.60
N ARG A 234 16.59 21.50 -3.61
CA ARG A 234 16.64 22.97 -3.61
C ARG A 234 17.51 23.49 -4.75
N ILE A 235 18.72 22.94 -4.90
CA ILE A 235 19.67 23.31 -5.95
C ILE A 235 19.03 23.10 -7.32
N GLU A 236 18.38 21.96 -7.55
CA GLU A 236 17.71 21.65 -8.82
C GLU A 236 16.59 22.63 -9.16
N LEU A 237 15.81 23.09 -8.16
CA LEU A 237 14.79 24.11 -8.37
C LEU A 237 15.35 25.54 -8.43
N GLY A 238 16.65 25.74 -8.17
CA GLY A 238 17.25 27.07 -8.07
C GLY A 238 16.76 27.86 -6.85
N LEU A 239 16.41 27.17 -5.76
CA LEU A 239 16.06 27.80 -4.49
C LEU A 239 17.34 28.15 -3.71
N PRO A 240 17.42 29.32 -3.04
CA PRO A 240 18.58 29.68 -2.23
C PRO A 240 18.77 28.71 -1.07
N ALA A 241 19.93 28.70 -0.40
CA ALA A 241 20.06 28.00 0.88
C ALA A 241 19.12 28.62 1.93
N PRO A 242 18.50 27.82 2.82
CA PRO A 242 17.62 28.37 3.85
C PRO A 242 18.43 29.19 4.86
N ALA A 243 17.92 30.37 5.25
CA ALA A 243 18.49 31.04 6.41
C ALA A 243 18.20 30.23 7.69
N PRO A 244 19.02 30.35 8.75
CA PRO A 244 18.76 29.69 10.01
C PRO A 244 17.36 30.02 10.55
N GLY A 245 16.53 29.00 10.74
CA GLY A 245 15.14 29.14 11.24
C GLY A 245 14.10 29.52 10.17
N GLU A 246 14.49 29.70 8.91
CA GLU A 246 13.57 29.98 7.81
C GLU A 246 12.97 28.68 7.25
N SER A 247 11.65 28.64 7.13
CA SER A 247 10.94 27.54 6.48
C SER A 247 10.59 27.88 5.03
N LEU A 248 10.65 26.89 4.15
CA LEU A 248 10.28 27.03 2.74
C LEU A 248 8.80 27.35 2.60
N ALA A 249 8.46 28.46 1.94
CA ALA A 249 7.07 28.74 1.60
C ALA A 249 6.62 27.92 0.38
N ALA A 250 5.44 27.30 0.45
CA ALA A 250 4.87 26.52 -0.67
C ALA A 250 4.78 27.33 -1.98
N GLY A 251 4.52 28.64 -1.86
CA GLY A 251 4.46 29.56 -3.00
C GLY A 251 5.80 29.74 -3.71
N GLU A 252 6.92 29.73 -2.97
CA GLU A 252 8.26 29.86 -3.54
C GLU A 252 8.67 28.61 -4.31
N ILE A 253 8.46 27.44 -3.72
CA ILE A 253 8.71 26.14 -4.36
C ILE A 253 7.94 26.05 -5.69
N ARG A 254 6.67 26.45 -5.70
CA ARG A 254 5.83 26.43 -6.91
C ARG A 254 6.35 27.40 -7.98
N ARG A 255 6.71 28.64 -7.61
CA ARG A 255 7.25 29.62 -8.56
C ARG A 255 8.56 29.13 -9.18
N ALA A 256 9.46 28.60 -8.36
CA ALA A 256 10.74 28.06 -8.80
C ALA A 256 10.56 26.89 -9.78
N PHE A 257 9.68 25.94 -9.45
CA PHE A 257 9.37 24.82 -10.34
C PHE A 257 8.78 25.27 -11.67
N VAL A 258 7.84 26.22 -11.68
CA VAL A 258 7.24 26.73 -12.93
C VAL A 258 8.29 27.42 -13.81
N ALA A 259 9.21 28.18 -13.21
CA ALA A 259 10.30 28.83 -13.95
C ALA A 259 11.23 27.79 -14.59
N GLN A 260 11.75 26.84 -13.79
CA GLN A 260 12.66 25.79 -14.27
C GLN A 260 11.99 24.84 -15.27
N SER A 261 10.71 24.55 -15.09
CA SER A 261 9.94 23.66 -15.97
C SER A 261 9.83 24.19 -17.40
N ARG A 262 9.69 25.51 -17.57
CA ARG A 262 9.58 26.11 -18.92
C ARG A 262 10.84 25.91 -19.75
N GLU A 263 12.00 25.95 -19.10
CA GLU A 263 13.30 25.74 -19.76
C GLU A 263 13.59 24.25 -19.99
N ALA A 264 13.18 23.39 -19.05
CA ALA A 264 13.45 21.96 -19.12
C ALA A 264 12.42 21.14 -19.91
N HIS A 265 11.29 21.74 -20.33
CA HIS A 265 10.20 21.01 -20.97
C HIS A 265 10.62 20.40 -22.33
N PRO A 266 10.30 19.12 -22.61
CA PRO A 266 10.62 18.49 -23.90
C PRO A 266 10.09 19.25 -25.12
N ASP A 267 8.87 19.81 -25.03
CA ASP A 267 8.28 20.61 -26.12
C ASP A 267 9.03 21.92 -26.40
N ALA A 268 9.81 22.41 -25.44
CA ALA A 268 10.69 23.57 -25.60
C ALA A 268 12.12 23.17 -26.01
N GLY A 269 12.36 21.90 -26.36
CA GLY A 269 13.68 21.35 -26.65
C GLY A 269 14.50 20.97 -25.42
N GLY A 270 13.88 20.92 -24.24
CA GLY A 270 14.52 20.54 -22.98
C GLY A 270 14.72 19.02 -22.82
N SER A 271 15.47 18.63 -21.79
CA SER A 271 15.76 17.22 -21.49
C SER A 271 14.62 16.57 -20.67
N PRO A 272 13.99 15.48 -21.16
CA PRO A 272 12.97 14.75 -20.41
C PRO A 272 13.47 14.26 -19.05
N ALA A 273 14.73 13.84 -18.96
CA ALA A 273 15.33 13.39 -17.71
C ALA A 273 15.47 14.54 -16.70
N ARG A 274 15.87 15.74 -17.15
CA ARG A 274 15.94 16.94 -16.29
C ARG A 274 14.55 17.35 -15.81
N PHE A 275 13.55 17.29 -16.70
CA PHE A 275 12.17 17.61 -16.33
C PHE A 275 11.61 16.61 -15.30
N ALA A 276 11.94 15.32 -15.43
CA ALA A 276 11.59 14.31 -14.44
C ALA A 276 12.24 14.61 -13.08
N ALA A 277 13.54 14.90 -13.03
CA ALA A 277 14.24 15.27 -11.80
C ALA A 277 13.62 16.52 -11.12
N LEU A 278 13.32 17.57 -11.90
CA LEU A 278 12.64 18.77 -11.38
C LEU A 278 11.28 18.45 -10.75
N ARG A 279 10.51 17.54 -11.36
CA ARG A 279 9.21 17.10 -10.81
C ARG A 279 9.38 16.33 -9.50
N GLU A 280 10.39 15.47 -9.41
CA GLU A 280 10.70 14.74 -8.19
C GLU A 280 11.12 15.68 -7.06
N SER A 281 12.00 16.64 -7.35
CA SER A 281 12.47 17.66 -6.41
C SER A 281 11.36 18.59 -5.95
N PHE A 282 10.49 19.04 -6.86
CA PHE A 282 9.27 19.78 -6.52
C PHE A 282 8.33 18.96 -5.61
N ALA A 283 8.07 17.70 -5.96
CA ALA A 283 7.19 16.83 -5.18
C ALA A 283 7.75 16.58 -3.77
N LEU A 284 9.06 16.38 -3.64
CA LEU A 284 9.74 16.21 -2.36
C LEU A 284 9.57 17.45 -1.47
N LEU A 285 9.99 18.62 -1.94
CA LEU A 285 9.95 19.84 -1.14
C LEU A 285 8.53 20.26 -0.79
N ARG A 286 7.58 20.09 -1.71
CA ARG A 286 6.15 20.33 -1.42
C ARG A 286 5.64 19.42 -0.30
N SER A 287 6.01 18.12 -0.33
CA SER A 287 5.59 17.16 0.69
C SER A 287 6.11 17.53 2.08
N ILE A 288 7.32 18.08 2.17
CA ILE A 288 7.92 18.56 3.43
C ILE A 288 7.13 19.77 3.97
N VAL A 289 6.83 20.75 3.11
CA VAL A 289 6.06 21.95 3.53
C VAL A 289 4.64 21.60 3.94
N GLU A 290 3.99 20.66 3.24
CA GLU A 290 2.66 20.16 3.60
C GLU A 290 2.65 19.48 4.98
N GLN A 291 3.73 18.80 5.37
CA GLN A 291 3.86 18.22 6.71
C GLN A 291 4.13 19.26 7.80
N ASP A 292 4.99 20.25 7.52
CA ASP A 292 5.32 21.30 8.47
C ASP A 292 4.11 22.18 8.79
N GLY A 293 3.28 22.48 7.78
CA GLY A 293 2.05 23.25 7.97
C GLY A 293 0.95 22.53 8.79
N ALA A 294 1.03 21.21 8.92
CA ALA A 294 0.03 20.41 9.63
C ALA A 294 0.25 20.34 11.15
N THR A 295 1.37 20.85 11.68
CA THR A 295 1.75 20.67 13.09
C THR A 295 2.01 22.02 13.79
N PRO A 296 0.97 22.76 14.21
CA PRO A 296 1.13 24.07 14.84
C PRO A 296 1.81 24.01 16.23
N ASP A 297 1.78 22.87 16.92
CA ASP A 297 2.23 22.72 18.33
C ASP A 297 3.35 21.69 18.52
N ASN A 298 4.34 21.60 17.61
CA ASN A 298 5.45 20.65 17.82
C ASN A 298 6.59 21.30 18.63
N PRO A 299 6.71 21.06 19.96
CA PRO A 299 7.81 21.60 20.74
C PRO A 299 9.13 21.01 20.23
N ALA A 300 10.06 21.90 19.84
CA ALA A 300 11.46 21.67 19.54
C ALA A 300 11.86 20.23 19.11
N ARG A 301 12.01 20.00 17.80
CA ARG A 301 12.53 18.74 17.26
C ARG A 301 13.91 18.45 17.89
N PRO A 302 14.12 17.33 18.61
CA PRO A 302 15.39 17.04 19.29
C PRO A 302 16.54 16.67 18.34
N ASN A 303 16.29 16.63 17.03
CA ASN A 303 17.27 16.50 15.96
C ASN A 303 16.80 17.36 14.79
N ASP A 304 17.69 18.12 14.17
CA ASP A 304 17.43 18.94 12.97
C ASP A 304 17.00 18.13 11.73
N ALA A 305 16.84 16.81 11.84
CA ALA A 305 16.35 15.98 10.77
C ALA A 305 14.84 16.13 10.60
N PRO A 306 14.34 16.33 9.37
CA PRO A 306 12.91 16.35 9.10
C PRO A 306 12.30 14.97 9.41
N PRO A 307 11.01 14.93 9.80
CA PRO A 307 10.31 13.67 9.99
C PRO A 307 10.29 12.87 8.68
N PRO A 308 10.27 11.53 8.73
CA PRO A 308 10.10 10.72 7.53
C PRO A 308 8.81 11.05 6.77
N LEU A 309 8.88 10.98 5.43
CA LEU A 309 7.70 11.20 4.60
C LEU A 309 6.79 9.97 4.62
N LEU A 310 5.49 10.21 4.77
CA LEU A 310 4.49 9.17 4.55
C LEU A 310 4.34 8.89 3.06
N ARG A 311 4.71 7.67 2.67
CA ARG A 311 4.35 7.08 1.37
C ARG A 311 3.23 6.07 1.57
N VAL A 312 2.18 6.19 0.76
CA VAL A 312 1.15 5.15 0.65
C VAL A 312 1.52 4.28 -0.54
N VAL A 313 1.59 2.97 -0.30
CA VAL A 313 1.95 1.96 -1.28
C VAL A 313 0.71 1.15 -1.62
N ARG A 314 0.44 1.06 -2.92
CA ARG A 314 -0.59 0.21 -3.50
C ARG A 314 0.07 -0.84 -4.38
N ALA A 315 -0.46 -2.06 -4.37
CA ALA A 315 0.10 -3.17 -5.13
C ALA A 315 0.09 -2.92 -6.65
N ASP A 316 -0.92 -2.21 -7.17
CA ASP A 316 -1.05 -1.83 -8.58
C ASP A 316 -0.08 -0.73 -9.04
N GLN A 317 0.59 -0.07 -8.09
CA GLN A 317 1.55 1.02 -8.36
C GLN A 317 3.00 0.61 -8.16
N GLN A 318 3.26 -0.61 -7.68
CA GLN A 318 4.63 -1.10 -7.55
C GLN A 318 5.14 -1.58 -8.92
N PRO A 319 6.35 -1.18 -9.34
CA PRO A 319 6.96 -1.78 -10.52
C PRO A 319 7.11 -3.28 -10.29
N SER A 320 6.72 -4.08 -11.28
CA SER A 320 6.99 -5.52 -11.26
C SER A 320 8.50 -5.74 -11.04
N PRO A 321 8.89 -6.62 -10.10
CA PRO A 321 10.30 -6.91 -9.82
C PRO A 321 11.04 -7.50 -11.03
#